data_AF-A0A8J7XTF7-F1
#
_entry.id   AF-A0A8J7XTF7-F1
#
_cell.length_a   1.000
_cell.length_b   1.000
_cell.length_c   1.000
_cell.angle_alpha   90.00
_cell.angle_beta   90.00
_cell.angle_gamma   90.00
#
_symmetry.space_group_name_H-M   'P 1'
#
loop_
_entity.id
_entity.type
_entity.pdbx_description
1 polymer ?
#
loop_
_entity_poly.entity_id
_entity_poly.type
_entity_poly.pdbx_seq_one_letter_code
_entity_poly.pdbx_strand_id
1 'polypeptide(L)'
;MKSEPPSTNIRLQKNPEMPDTYDVELANINQLKGLTSLECHIVFYPYSRKIHGDNITFSPFEEYVKDILSHQRSAYTKITSEFHKVFGLLLGVFIALLFYVFKPEGLFSVESIISVLGAYLIGKEIWDDVEKMLVNISKKWRIQYREPYYLYQLEKHTTLTHYSYLAKKRRYGKAHLLPEKIDFIQQSNSQTVRMYFNLKDIVFEGPLAHILSIHVDPDVLGELEKDGYLFSVKLSFNRRVLVFLKCFELFQSIDKGSKGCLTEKGEWIEKRVFYRETFEFRKIKWYKKAGVIPEKTIIDE
;
A
#
# COMPACT_ATOMS: atom_id res chain seq x y z
N MET A 1 4.48 9.72 -21.43
CA MET A 1 4.10 8.30 -21.26
C MET A 1 3.62 7.86 -22.62
N LYS A 2 3.95 6.65 -23.09
CA LYS A 2 3.14 6.06 -24.18
C LYS A 2 1.67 6.22 -23.75
N SER A 3 0.79 6.51 -24.70
CA SER A 3 -0.64 6.76 -24.45
C SER A 3 -1.32 5.64 -23.66
N GLU A 4 -0.70 4.46 -23.62
CA GLU A 4 -1.22 3.27 -22.97
C GLU A 4 -0.37 2.84 -21.74
N PRO A 5 -1.03 2.47 -20.63
CA PRO A 5 -0.35 1.90 -19.48
C PRO A 5 0.17 0.48 -19.79
N PRO A 6 1.17 -0.01 -19.03
CA PRO A 6 1.69 -1.36 -19.17
C PRO A 6 0.59 -2.44 -19.21
N SER A 7 0.85 -3.54 -19.90
CA SER A 7 -0.04 -4.71 -19.98
C SER A 7 0.19 -5.72 -18.85
N THR A 8 0.77 -5.26 -17.73
CA THR A 8 0.92 -6.07 -16.52
C THR A 8 -0.45 -6.25 -15.87
N ASN A 9 -0.79 -7.51 -15.59
CA ASN A 9 -2.06 -7.91 -15.01
C ASN A 9 -1.83 -8.68 -13.69
N ILE A 10 -2.87 -8.74 -12.87
CA ILE A 10 -2.98 -9.64 -11.73
C ILE A 10 -3.70 -10.89 -12.20
N ARG A 11 -3.09 -12.05 -12.01
CA ARG A 11 -3.73 -13.34 -12.22
C ARG A 11 -4.17 -13.90 -10.87
N LEU A 12 -5.45 -14.20 -10.71
CA LEU A 12 -6.02 -14.87 -9.55
C LEU A 12 -6.33 -16.31 -9.95
N GLN A 13 -5.60 -17.28 -9.42
CA GLN A 13 -5.74 -18.68 -9.78
C GLN A 13 -6.04 -19.53 -8.56
N LYS A 14 -7.11 -20.32 -8.61
CA LYS A 14 -7.37 -21.34 -7.58
C LYS A 14 -6.29 -22.43 -7.65
N ASN A 15 -5.69 -22.74 -6.51
CA ASN A 15 -4.64 -23.75 -6.46
C ASN A 15 -5.26 -25.16 -6.60
N PRO A 16 -4.82 -25.98 -7.57
CA PRO A 16 -5.41 -27.30 -7.82
C PRO A 16 -5.07 -28.32 -6.73
N GLU A 17 -3.95 -28.16 -6.03
CA GLU A 17 -3.50 -29.06 -4.96
C GLU A 17 -4.01 -28.60 -3.58
N MET A 18 -4.32 -27.30 -3.43
CA MET A 18 -4.85 -26.69 -2.21
C MET A 18 -6.16 -25.94 -2.54
N PRO A 19 -7.32 -26.64 -2.56
CA PRO A 19 -8.59 -26.08 -3.01
C PRO A 19 -9.11 -24.89 -2.18
N ASP A 20 -8.56 -24.69 -0.98
CA ASP A 20 -8.85 -23.59 -0.06
C ASP A 20 -7.96 -22.35 -0.31
N THR A 21 -7.07 -22.42 -1.31
CA THR A 21 -6.06 -21.40 -1.58
C THR A 21 -6.19 -20.82 -2.99
N TYR A 22 -6.10 -19.50 -3.10
CA TYR A 22 -6.00 -18.78 -4.36
C TYR A 22 -4.63 -18.11 -4.46
N ASP A 23 -3.85 -18.48 -5.46
CA ASP A 23 -2.57 -17.86 -5.75
C ASP A 23 -2.78 -16.59 -6.58
N VAL A 24 -2.09 -15.53 -6.20
CA VAL A 24 -2.10 -14.27 -6.92
C VAL A 24 -0.73 -14.01 -7.51
N GLU A 25 -0.71 -13.81 -8.81
CA GLU A 25 0.50 -13.60 -9.59
C GLU A 25 0.45 -12.27 -10.34
N LEU A 26 1.64 -11.70 -10.55
CA LEU A 26 1.85 -10.59 -11.44
C LEU A 26 2.30 -11.12 -12.80
N ALA A 27 1.48 -10.92 -13.84
CA ALA A 27 1.78 -11.32 -15.20
C ALA A 27 2.46 -10.21 -16.00
N ASN A 28 3.25 -10.59 -16.99
CA ASN A 28 4.01 -9.67 -17.86
C ASN A 28 4.94 -8.74 -17.07
N ILE A 29 5.66 -9.27 -16.07
CA ILE A 29 6.52 -8.46 -15.18
C ILE A 29 7.60 -7.67 -15.94
N ASN A 30 8.04 -8.17 -17.09
CA ASN A 30 9.02 -7.49 -17.95
C ASN A 30 8.54 -6.13 -18.47
N GLN A 31 7.22 -5.88 -18.53
CA GLN A 31 6.65 -4.60 -18.95
C GLN A 31 6.84 -3.50 -17.89
N LEU A 32 7.30 -3.86 -16.69
CA LEU A 32 7.58 -2.92 -15.61
C LEU A 32 8.99 -2.30 -15.71
N LYS A 33 9.82 -2.79 -16.63
CA LYS A 33 11.18 -2.25 -16.85
C LYS A 33 11.12 -0.76 -17.18
N GLY A 34 11.95 0.02 -16.49
CA GLY A 34 12.02 1.47 -16.65
C GLY A 34 11.02 2.29 -15.81
N LEU A 35 10.13 1.63 -15.07
CA LEU A 35 9.36 2.27 -14.00
C LEU A 35 10.19 2.35 -12.70
N THR A 36 9.78 3.22 -11.79
CA THR A 36 10.43 3.38 -10.48
C THR A 36 9.87 2.40 -9.46
N SER A 37 8.55 2.28 -9.41
CA SER A 37 7.87 1.38 -8.48
C SER A 37 6.51 0.94 -9.03
N LEU A 38 5.98 -0.13 -8.45
CA LEU A 38 4.63 -0.60 -8.65
C LEU A 38 3.93 -0.69 -7.29
N GLU A 39 2.74 -0.10 -7.17
CA GLU A 39 1.84 -0.40 -6.05
C GLU A 39 0.78 -1.38 -6.51
N CYS A 40 0.51 -2.40 -5.70
CA CYS A 40 -0.56 -3.35 -5.92
C CYS A 40 -1.40 -3.45 -4.65
N HIS A 41 -2.68 -3.10 -4.74
CA HIS A 41 -3.62 -3.31 -3.64
C HIS A 41 -4.66 -4.34 -4.04
N ILE A 42 -4.94 -5.22 -3.11
CA ILE A 42 -5.90 -6.29 -3.29
C ILE A 42 -6.90 -6.22 -2.15
N VAL A 43 -8.17 -6.26 -2.51
CA VAL A 43 -9.30 -6.35 -1.57
C VAL A 43 -10.06 -7.62 -1.89
N PHE A 44 -10.34 -8.42 -0.86
CA PHE A 44 -11.17 -9.60 -0.96
C PHE A 44 -12.36 -9.44 0.00
N TYR A 45 -13.56 -9.50 -0.54
CA TYR A 45 -14.81 -9.28 0.18
C TYR A 45 -15.82 -10.38 -0.17
N PRO A 46 -16.05 -11.36 0.73
CA PRO A 46 -17.12 -12.34 0.58
C PRO A 46 -18.50 -11.70 0.68
N TYR A 47 -19.45 -12.19 -0.11
CA TYR A 47 -20.84 -11.74 0.02
C TYR A 47 -21.64 -12.48 1.09
N SER A 48 -21.19 -13.68 1.48
CA SER A 48 -21.85 -14.41 2.55
C SER A 48 -21.60 -13.74 3.89
N ARG A 49 -22.67 -13.49 4.66
CA ARG A 49 -22.59 -12.88 6.00
C ARG A 49 -21.98 -13.79 7.07
N LYS A 50 -21.84 -15.08 6.75
CA LYS A 50 -21.24 -16.08 7.63
C LYS A 50 -19.71 -16.07 7.56
N ILE A 51 -19.15 -15.45 6.53
CA ILE A 51 -17.71 -15.36 6.32
C ILE A 51 -17.24 -14.02 6.88
N HIS A 52 -16.33 -14.10 7.84
CA HIS A 52 -15.71 -12.95 8.48
C HIS A 52 -14.30 -12.73 7.95
N GLY A 53 -13.73 -11.56 8.25
CA GLY A 53 -12.36 -11.22 7.88
C GLY A 53 -11.33 -12.22 8.42
N ASP A 54 -11.61 -12.87 9.56
CA ASP A 54 -10.73 -13.89 10.15
C ASP A 54 -10.69 -15.20 9.35
N ASN A 55 -11.72 -15.48 8.54
CA ASN A 55 -11.80 -16.70 7.73
C ASN A 55 -11.02 -16.61 6.43
N ILE A 56 -10.37 -15.47 6.18
CA ILE A 56 -9.55 -15.21 5.02
C ILE A 56 -8.18 -14.81 5.52
N THR A 57 -7.12 -15.32 4.91
CA THR A 57 -5.76 -14.90 5.25
C THR A 57 -5.01 -14.55 3.98
N PHE A 58 -4.61 -13.28 3.86
CA PHE A 58 -3.60 -12.89 2.88
C PHE A 58 -2.22 -13.32 3.34
N SER A 59 -1.60 -14.19 2.56
CA SER A 59 -0.25 -14.72 2.74
C SER A 59 0.68 -14.25 1.62
N PRO A 60 1.09 -12.96 1.61
CA PRO A 60 2.26 -12.54 0.81
C PRO A 60 3.53 -13.26 1.29
N PHE A 61 3.49 -13.76 2.53
CA PHE A 61 4.46 -14.64 3.15
C PHE A 61 3.69 -15.70 3.93
N GLU A 62 3.56 -16.91 3.38
CA GLU A 62 2.88 -18.08 3.99
C GLU A 62 3.31 -18.42 5.43
N GLU A 63 4.23 -17.67 6.04
CA GLU A 63 4.76 -17.92 7.38
C GLU A 63 4.74 -16.70 8.33
N TYR A 64 4.46 -15.45 7.92
CA TYR A 64 4.83 -14.28 8.76
C TYR A 64 3.78 -13.18 8.97
N VAL A 65 2.53 -13.33 8.49
CA VAL A 65 1.49 -12.32 8.80
C VAL A 65 1.13 -12.35 10.28
N LYS A 66 1.06 -13.54 10.88
CA LYS A 66 0.88 -13.68 12.33
C LYS A 66 2.04 -13.04 13.10
N ASP A 67 3.29 -13.23 12.69
CA ASP A 67 4.46 -12.67 13.39
C ASP A 67 4.51 -11.14 13.36
N ILE A 68 4.15 -10.54 12.22
CA ILE A 68 4.00 -9.08 12.09
C ILE A 68 2.91 -8.58 13.06
N LEU A 69 1.75 -9.25 13.05
CA LEU A 69 0.60 -8.89 13.89
C LEU A 69 0.86 -9.16 15.38
N SER A 70 1.66 -10.18 15.72
CA SER A 70 2.00 -10.58 17.09
C SER A 70 3.29 -9.95 17.62
N HIS A 71 3.89 -8.99 16.90
CA HIS A 71 5.10 -8.26 17.28
C HIS A 71 6.32 -9.16 17.54
N GLN A 72 6.38 -10.33 16.88
CA GLN A 72 7.56 -11.19 16.91
C GLN A 72 8.59 -10.70 15.88
N ARG A 73 9.83 -11.21 15.94
CA ARG A 73 10.88 -10.88 14.97
C ARG A 73 10.42 -11.35 13.58
N SER A 74 10.12 -10.39 12.71
CA SER A 74 9.68 -10.63 11.32
C SER A 74 10.70 -10.06 10.33
N ALA A 75 10.59 -10.46 9.06
CA ALA A 75 11.31 -9.81 7.96
C ALA A 75 10.89 -8.34 7.75
N TYR A 76 9.76 -7.93 8.34
CA TYR A 76 9.25 -6.56 8.27
C TYR A 76 9.31 -5.86 9.61
N THR A 77 9.64 -4.56 9.57
CA THR A 77 9.58 -3.67 10.73
C THR A 77 8.55 -2.57 10.54
N LYS A 78 7.97 -2.12 11.65
CA LYS A 78 7.02 -1.02 11.64
C LYS A 78 7.73 0.28 11.27
N ILE A 79 7.17 1.01 10.31
CA ILE A 79 7.68 2.32 9.90
C ILE A 79 7.38 3.32 11.01
N THR A 80 8.42 3.85 11.66
CA THR A 80 8.28 4.93 12.63
C THR A 80 8.34 6.28 11.93
N SER A 81 7.33 7.13 12.13
CA SER A 81 7.38 8.52 11.66
C SER A 81 8.27 9.33 12.58
N GLU A 82 9.31 9.97 12.05
CA GLU A 82 10.19 10.86 12.83
C GLU A 82 9.80 12.34 12.65
N PHE A 83 8.78 12.63 11.83
CA PHE A 83 8.47 14.00 11.41
C PHE A 83 7.94 14.87 12.56
N HIS A 84 7.23 14.28 13.52
CA HIS A 84 6.78 14.98 14.72
C HIS A 84 7.97 15.49 15.56
N LYS A 85 9.10 14.76 15.58
CA LYS A 85 10.32 15.21 16.28
C LYS A 85 10.96 16.39 15.56
N VAL A 86 11.00 16.34 14.23
CA VAL A 86 11.50 17.44 13.40
C VAL A 86 10.65 18.70 13.57
N PHE A 87 9.33 18.57 13.54
CA PHE A 87 8.43 19.70 13.74
C PHE A 87 8.57 20.31 15.13
N GLY A 88 8.58 19.50 16.19
CA GLY A 88 8.84 19.97 17.55
C GLY A 88 10.19 20.70 17.65
N LEU A 89 11.24 20.20 16.99
CA LEU A 89 12.56 20.82 17.00
C LEU A 89 12.55 22.17 16.27
N LEU A 90 11.89 22.26 15.11
CA LEU A 90 11.73 23.53 14.39
C LEU A 90 10.93 24.56 15.20
N LEU A 91 9.88 24.13 15.91
CA LEU A 91 9.13 25.01 16.79
C LEU A 91 9.98 25.51 17.96
N GLY A 92 10.77 24.62 18.58
CA GLY A 92 11.73 25.00 19.61
C GLY A 92 12.78 26.00 19.11
N VAL A 93 13.34 25.78 17.92
CA VAL A 93 14.27 26.72 17.26
C VAL A 93 13.59 28.05 16.99
N PHE A 94 12.35 28.05 16.52
CA PHE A 94 11.59 29.29 16.27
C PHE A 94 11.39 30.10 17.57
N ILE A 95 11.01 29.44 18.68
CA ILE A 95 10.89 30.11 19.98
C ILE A 95 12.25 30.66 20.45
N ALA A 96 13.32 29.88 20.30
CA ALA A 96 14.67 30.35 20.65
C ALA A 96 15.09 31.58 19.82
N LEU A 97 14.75 31.62 18.52
CA LEU A 97 14.98 32.78 17.66
C LEU A 97 14.17 33.99 18.11
N LEU A 98 12.93 33.82 18.57
CA LEU A 98 12.15 34.92 19.15
C LEU A 98 12.83 35.48 20.40
N PHE A 99 13.32 34.64 21.30
CA PHE A 99 14.10 35.11 22.45
C PHE A 99 15.38 35.83 22.01
N TYR A 100 16.09 35.30 21.01
CA TYR A 100 17.31 35.93 20.49
C TYR A 100 17.06 37.34 19.94
N VAL A 101 15.95 37.54 19.21
CA VAL A 101 15.63 38.83 18.58
C VAL A 101 15.03 39.83 19.59
N PHE A 102 14.12 39.38 20.46
CA PHE A 102 13.32 40.28 21.30
C PHE A 102 13.81 40.40 22.74
N LYS A 103 14.52 39.40 23.28
CA LYS A 103 15.03 39.40 24.66
C LYS A 103 16.31 38.54 24.78
N PRO A 104 17.41 38.94 24.13
CA PRO A 104 18.63 38.12 24.02
C PRO A 104 19.24 37.78 25.39
N GLU A 105 19.16 38.70 26.35
CA GLU A 105 19.66 38.51 27.72
C GLU A 105 18.95 37.37 28.46
N GLY A 106 17.71 37.06 28.07
CA GLY A 106 16.90 35.99 28.64
C GLY A 106 17.08 34.64 27.95
N LEU A 107 17.89 34.53 26.90
CA LEU A 107 18.01 33.31 26.08
C LEU A 107 18.54 32.09 26.87
N PHE A 108 19.34 32.33 27.90
CA PHE A 108 19.87 31.30 28.79
C PHE A 108 19.18 31.25 30.16
N SER A 109 18.07 31.97 30.31
CA SER A 109 17.27 31.88 31.53
C SER A 109 16.58 30.51 31.63
N VAL A 110 16.27 30.10 32.86
CA VAL A 110 15.51 28.86 33.10
C VAL A 110 14.15 28.92 32.38
N GLU A 111 13.53 30.10 32.33
CA GLU A 111 12.24 30.32 31.67
C GLU A 111 12.31 30.06 30.16
N SER A 112 13.37 30.54 29.48
CA SER A 112 13.50 30.34 28.03
C SER A 112 13.84 28.90 27.69
N ILE A 113 14.68 28.23 28.50
CA ILE A 113 14.98 26.81 28.35
C ILE A 113 13.70 25.97 28.52
N ILE A 114 12.91 26.22 29.57
CA ILE A 114 11.62 25.56 29.78
C ILE A 114 10.67 25.86 28.62
N SER A 115 10.64 27.09 28.11
CA SER A 115 9.76 27.48 26.99
C SER A 115 10.13 26.74 25.70
N VAL A 116 11.41 26.60 25.39
CA VAL A 116 11.90 25.88 24.19
C VAL A 116 11.61 24.38 24.31
N LEU A 117 11.86 23.78 25.49
CA LEU A 117 11.55 22.38 25.73
C LEU A 117 10.04 22.10 25.72
N GLY A 118 9.24 22.99 26.31
CA GLY A 118 7.78 22.94 26.27
C GLY A 118 7.26 23.03 24.84
N ALA A 119 7.78 23.95 24.03
CA ALA A 119 7.45 24.06 22.62
C ALA A 119 7.82 22.80 21.82
N TYR A 120 8.96 22.17 22.12
CA TYR A 120 9.33 20.89 21.49
C TYR A 120 8.33 19.78 21.83
N LEU A 121 7.98 19.61 23.11
CA LEU A 121 7.04 18.57 23.55
C LEU A 121 5.63 18.80 22.99
N ILE A 122 5.12 20.03 23.12
CA ILE A 122 3.81 20.41 22.59
C ILE A 122 3.78 20.29 21.07
N GLY A 123 4.83 20.75 20.38
CA GLY A 123 4.92 20.65 18.92
C GLY A 123 4.86 19.21 18.43
N LYS A 124 5.54 18.29 19.13
CA LYS A 124 5.47 16.85 18.83
C LYS A 124 4.05 16.31 18.91
N GLU A 125 3.26 16.73 19.90
CA GLU A 125 1.88 16.26 20.11
C GLU A 125 0.90 16.93 19.13
N ILE A 126 1.02 18.25 18.92
CA ILE A 126 0.13 19.02 18.04
C ILE A 126 0.25 18.57 16.58
N TRP A 127 1.42 18.08 16.15
CA TRP A 127 1.64 17.71 14.76
C TRP A 127 0.62 16.71 14.23
N ASP A 128 0.26 15.70 15.03
CA ASP A 128 -0.67 14.66 14.60
C ASP A 128 -2.09 15.23 14.36
N ASP A 129 -2.51 16.22 15.15
CA ASP A 129 -3.78 16.91 14.96
C ASP A 129 -3.77 17.86 13.77
N VAL A 130 -2.65 18.57 13.55
CA VAL A 130 -2.45 19.38 12.33
C VAL A 130 -2.50 18.50 11.09
N GLU A 131 -1.87 17.33 11.12
CA GLU A 131 -1.89 16.38 10.01
C GLU A 131 -3.32 15.91 9.71
N LYS A 132 -4.07 15.48 10.73
CA LYS A 132 -5.49 15.12 10.56
C LYS A 132 -6.32 16.27 9.99
N MET A 133 -6.08 17.50 10.45
CA MET A 133 -6.76 18.68 9.93
C MET A 133 -6.45 18.90 8.44
N LEU A 134 -5.18 18.83 8.04
CA LEU A 134 -4.76 18.97 6.64
C LEU A 134 -5.39 17.90 5.75
N VAL A 135 -5.43 16.65 6.21
CA VAL A 135 -6.08 15.53 5.51
C VAL A 135 -7.58 15.82 5.32
N ASN A 136 -8.26 16.22 6.39
CA ASN A 136 -9.70 16.48 6.36
C ASN A 136 -10.08 17.66 5.45
N ILE A 137 -9.34 18.77 5.53
CA ILE A 137 -9.57 19.96 4.69
C ILE A 137 -9.34 19.62 3.21
N SER A 138 -8.26 18.91 2.92
CA SER A 138 -7.87 18.63 1.54
C SER A 138 -8.62 17.45 0.90
N LYS A 139 -9.39 16.66 1.65
CA LYS A 139 -10.04 15.41 1.20
C LYS A 139 -10.88 15.55 -0.07
N LYS A 140 -11.53 16.69 -0.28
CA LYS A 140 -12.38 16.96 -1.46
C LYS A 140 -11.67 17.75 -2.56
N TRP A 141 -10.44 18.17 -2.32
CA TRP A 141 -9.68 18.98 -3.26
C TRP A 141 -8.95 18.10 -4.27
N ARG A 142 -8.60 18.70 -5.42
CA ARG A 142 -7.74 18.03 -6.41
C ARG A 142 -6.31 17.80 -5.88
N ILE A 143 -5.87 18.60 -4.91
CA ILE A 143 -4.58 18.45 -4.23
C ILE A 143 -4.89 18.01 -2.81
N GLN A 144 -4.43 16.80 -2.45
CA GLN A 144 -4.71 16.17 -1.17
C GLN A 144 -3.43 16.00 -0.37
N TYR A 145 -3.51 16.28 0.93
CA TYR A 145 -2.54 15.84 1.90
C TYR A 145 -2.94 14.44 2.38
N ARG A 146 -2.00 13.49 2.36
CA ARG A 146 -2.25 12.08 2.69
C ARG A 146 -1.51 11.67 3.95
N GLU A 147 -2.17 10.80 4.71
CA GLU A 147 -1.57 10.04 5.80
C GLU A 147 -0.49 9.08 5.27
N PRO A 148 0.40 8.60 6.16
CA PRO A 148 1.31 7.50 5.84
C PRO A 148 0.56 6.31 5.23
N TYR A 149 1.02 5.86 4.06
CA TYR A 149 0.26 4.91 3.24
C TYR A 149 0.53 3.44 3.55
N TYR A 150 1.70 3.15 4.16
CA TYR A 150 2.16 1.81 4.54
C TYR A 150 2.62 1.81 5.99
N LEU A 151 2.36 0.71 6.69
CA LEU A 151 2.72 0.54 8.10
C LEU A 151 4.04 -0.21 8.31
N TYR A 152 4.41 -1.09 7.37
CA TYR A 152 5.57 -1.97 7.51
C TYR A 152 6.53 -1.85 6.32
N GLN A 153 7.83 -2.05 6.59
CA GLN A 153 8.91 -2.05 5.60
C GLN A 153 9.80 -3.28 5.75
N LEU A 154 10.22 -3.87 4.63
CA LEU A 154 11.07 -5.05 4.58
C LEU A 154 12.51 -4.71 5.01
N GLU A 155 13.08 -5.52 5.89
CA GLU A 155 14.51 -5.52 6.18
C GLU A 155 15.28 -6.25 5.08
N LYS A 156 15.80 -5.46 4.15
CA LYS A 156 16.67 -5.94 3.07
C LYS A 156 18.01 -6.34 3.69
N HIS A 157 18.51 -7.55 3.39
CA HIS A 157 19.82 -8.08 3.81
C HIS A 157 19.90 -8.74 5.20
N THR A 158 18.82 -9.36 5.66
CA THR A 158 18.90 -10.32 6.78
C THR A 158 19.03 -11.75 6.25
N THR A 159 19.68 -12.61 7.03
CA THR A 159 19.77 -14.05 6.73
C THR A 159 18.39 -14.69 6.54
N LEU A 160 17.40 -14.27 7.34
CA LEU A 160 16.02 -14.74 7.25
C LEU A 160 15.39 -14.38 5.89
N THR A 161 15.54 -13.13 5.43
CA THR A 161 15.03 -12.69 4.12
C THR A 161 15.65 -13.50 2.97
N HIS A 162 16.94 -13.83 3.04
CA HIS A 162 17.60 -14.66 2.02
C HIS A 162 17.11 -16.11 2.00
N TYR A 163 16.95 -16.74 3.17
CA TYR A 163 16.41 -18.11 3.25
C TYR A 163 14.95 -18.17 2.80
N SER A 164 14.12 -17.20 3.20
CA SER A 164 12.72 -17.12 2.73
C SER A 164 12.65 -16.97 1.21
N TYR A 165 13.52 -16.15 0.61
CA TYR A 165 13.57 -16.01 -0.85
C TYR A 165 13.93 -17.33 -1.55
N LEU A 166 14.96 -18.03 -1.07
CA LEU A 166 15.38 -19.32 -1.61
C LEU A 166 14.30 -20.41 -1.46
N ALA A 167 13.71 -20.52 -0.27
CA ALA A 167 12.67 -21.50 0.03
C ALA A 167 11.45 -21.32 -0.89
N LYS A 168 10.99 -20.07 -1.06
CA LYS A 168 9.87 -19.76 -1.95
C LYS A 168 10.18 -20.04 -3.42
N LYS A 169 11.38 -19.67 -3.90
CA LYS A 169 11.80 -19.99 -5.27
C LYS A 169 11.75 -21.51 -5.53
N ARG A 170 12.14 -22.32 -4.54
CA ARG A 170 12.04 -23.78 -4.61
C ARG A 170 10.60 -24.29 -4.51
N ARG A 171 9.78 -23.73 -3.62
CA ARG A 171 8.38 -24.14 -3.40
C ARG A 171 7.50 -23.89 -4.62
N TYR A 172 7.59 -22.71 -5.22
CA TYR A 172 6.69 -22.32 -6.32
C TYR A 172 7.28 -22.53 -7.71
N GLY A 173 8.58 -22.85 -7.81
CA GLY A 173 9.27 -23.04 -9.10
C GLY A 173 9.27 -21.80 -10.01
N LYS A 174 8.94 -20.62 -9.48
CA LYS A 174 8.77 -19.38 -10.24
C LYS A 174 9.36 -18.18 -9.48
N ALA A 175 9.52 -17.06 -10.17
CA ALA A 175 9.96 -15.82 -9.54
C ALA A 175 8.98 -15.38 -8.45
N HIS A 176 9.51 -14.82 -7.38
CA HIS A 176 8.71 -14.32 -6.27
C HIS A 176 9.13 -12.89 -5.93
N LEU A 177 8.15 -12.00 -5.80
CA LEU A 177 8.40 -10.59 -5.50
C LEU A 177 8.01 -10.29 -4.06
N LEU A 178 8.97 -9.78 -3.30
CA LEU A 178 8.72 -9.28 -1.96
C LEU A 178 8.41 -7.79 -2.02
N PRO A 179 7.28 -7.32 -1.47
CA PRO A 179 7.02 -5.90 -1.41
C PRO A 179 8.00 -5.23 -0.43
N GLU A 180 8.63 -4.13 -0.83
CA GLU A 180 9.47 -3.36 0.07
C GLU A 180 8.66 -2.74 1.21
N LYS A 181 7.40 -2.36 0.95
CA LYS A 181 6.48 -1.88 1.99
C LYS A 181 5.14 -2.59 1.88
N ILE A 182 4.54 -2.85 3.03
CA ILE A 182 3.28 -3.57 3.11
C ILE A 182 2.38 -2.98 4.20
N ASP A 183 1.08 -3.14 3.99
CA ASP A 183 0.04 -2.79 4.94
C ASP A 183 -1.10 -3.81 4.85
N PHE A 184 -1.63 -4.21 6.00
CA PHE A 184 -2.72 -5.17 6.12
C PHE A 184 -3.87 -4.51 6.87
N ILE A 185 -5.05 -4.50 6.26
CA ILE A 185 -6.24 -3.93 6.83
C ILE A 185 -7.30 -5.02 6.85
N GLN A 186 -7.60 -5.49 8.05
CA GLN A 186 -8.68 -6.42 8.30
C GLN A 186 -9.91 -5.63 8.76
N GLN A 187 -11.03 -5.89 8.11
CA GLN A 187 -12.36 -5.45 8.54
C GLN A 187 -13.19 -6.69 8.92
N SER A 188 -14.37 -6.48 9.50
CA SER A 188 -15.22 -7.58 9.98
C SER A 188 -15.61 -8.59 8.88
N ASN A 189 -15.65 -8.17 7.62
CA ASN A 189 -16.09 -8.95 6.47
C ASN A 189 -15.20 -8.75 5.22
N SER A 190 -14.00 -8.20 5.38
CA SER A 190 -13.10 -8.01 4.26
C SER A 190 -11.64 -8.00 4.70
N GLN A 191 -10.76 -8.36 3.78
CA GLN A 191 -9.34 -8.16 3.92
C GLN A 191 -8.81 -7.29 2.80
N THR A 192 -7.89 -6.39 3.14
CA THR A 192 -7.11 -5.60 2.19
C THR A 192 -5.63 -5.75 2.47
N VAL A 193 -4.84 -5.99 1.42
CA VAL A 193 -3.39 -5.90 1.46
C VAL A 193 -2.92 -4.84 0.48
N ARG A 194 -1.98 -4.00 0.91
CA ARG A 194 -1.32 -3.00 0.07
C ARG A 194 0.14 -3.34 -0.03
N MET A 195 0.64 -3.47 -1.25
CA MET A 195 2.02 -3.86 -1.51
C MET A 195 2.71 -2.79 -2.35
N TYR A 196 3.91 -2.41 -1.94
CA TYR A 196 4.79 -1.52 -2.68
C TYR A 196 6.02 -2.28 -3.16
N PHE A 197 6.24 -2.32 -4.46
CA PHE A 197 7.40 -2.94 -5.08
C PHE A 197 8.32 -1.86 -5.65
N ASN A 198 9.54 -1.79 -5.14
CA ASN A 198 10.58 -0.96 -5.75
C ASN A 198 11.23 -1.73 -6.89
N LEU A 199 11.00 -1.26 -8.11
CA LEU A 199 11.35 -2.01 -9.33
C LEU A 199 12.84 -1.94 -9.65
N LYS A 200 13.62 -1.10 -8.94
CA LYS A 200 15.09 -1.09 -9.05
C LYS A 200 15.73 -2.32 -8.42
N ASP A 201 15.07 -2.90 -7.43
CA ASP A 201 15.61 -4.00 -6.62
C ASP A 201 15.05 -5.36 -7.08
N ILE A 202 14.25 -5.36 -8.16
CA ILE A 202 13.58 -6.55 -8.69
C ILE A 202 14.36 -7.08 -9.89
N VAL A 203 14.76 -8.34 -9.79
CA VAL A 203 15.26 -9.12 -10.93
C VAL A 203 14.05 -9.73 -11.64
N PHE A 204 13.81 -9.32 -12.88
CA PHE A 204 12.72 -9.82 -13.70
C PHE A 204 13.07 -11.19 -14.30
N GLU A 205 12.87 -12.25 -13.52
CA GLU A 205 13.02 -13.64 -13.96
C GLU A 205 11.69 -14.17 -14.52
N GLY A 206 11.62 -14.43 -15.83
CA GLY A 206 10.42 -14.98 -16.47
C GLY A 206 9.27 -13.98 -16.67
N PRO A 207 8.10 -14.47 -17.14
CA PRO A 207 6.94 -13.62 -17.43
C PRO A 207 6.01 -13.41 -16.24
N LEU A 208 6.07 -14.29 -15.23
CA LEU A 208 5.15 -14.36 -14.09
C LEU A 208 5.94 -14.27 -12.78
N ALA A 209 5.36 -13.61 -11.79
CA ALA A 209 5.87 -13.69 -10.44
C ALA A 209 4.75 -13.84 -9.41
N HIS A 210 4.93 -14.74 -8.45
CA HIS A 210 4.02 -14.89 -7.32
C HIS A 210 4.15 -13.68 -6.38
N ILE A 211 3.04 -13.09 -5.94
CA ILE A 211 3.04 -11.95 -5.02
C ILE A 211 2.34 -12.24 -3.69
N LEU A 212 1.28 -13.05 -3.68
CA LEU A 212 0.62 -13.52 -2.45
C LEU A 212 -0.30 -14.71 -2.71
N SER A 213 -0.56 -15.49 -1.67
CA SER A 213 -1.65 -16.48 -1.65
C SER A 213 -2.79 -15.97 -0.75
N ILE A 214 -4.03 -16.31 -1.08
CA ILE A 214 -5.23 -16.02 -0.29
C ILE A 214 -5.74 -17.37 0.21
N HIS A 215 -5.66 -17.60 1.52
CA HIS A 215 -6.24 -18.79 2.13
C HIS A 215 -7.64 -18.48 2.63
N VAL A 216 -8.56 -19.41 2.42
CA VAL A 216 -9.93 -19.35 2.91
C VAL A 216 -10.13 -20.55 3.83
N ASP A 217 -10.74 -20.35 4.99
CA ASP A 217 -11.03 -21.47 5.88
C ASP A 217 -11.85 -22.55 5.15
N PRO A 218 -11.42 -23.84 5.16
CA PRO A 218 -12.09 -24.90 4.42
C PRO A 218 -13.58 -25.04 4.77
N ASP A 219 -13.95 -24.76 6.03
CA ASP A 219 -15.32 -24.86 6.54
C ASP A 219 -16.29 -23.87 5.88
N VAL A 220 -15.79 -22.76 5.35
CA VAL A 220 -16.62 -21.72 4.70
C VAL A 220 -16.43 -21.64 3.19
N LEU A 221 -15.51 -22.43 2.62
CA LEU A 221 -15.20 -22.43 1.19
C LEU A 221 -16.44 -22.70 0.34
N GLY A 222 -17.27 -23.66 0.71
CA GLY A 222 -18.50 -23.98 -0.02
C GLY A 222 -19.52 -22.83 -0.02
N GLU A 223 -19.57 -22.04 1.05
CA GLU A 223 -20.43 -20.85 1.11
C GLU A 223 -19.86 -19.70 0.28
N LEU A 224 -18.53 -19.53 0.28
CA LEU A 224 -17.84 -18.55 -0.55
C LEU A 224 -18.11 -18.80 -2.04
N GLU A 225 -17.97 -20.04 -2.50
CA GLU A 225 -18.18 -20.40 -3.91
C GLU A 225 -19.64 -20.24 -4.33
N LYS A 226 -20.57 -20.52 -3.41
CA LYS A 226 -22.01 -20.39 -3.67
C LYS A 226 -22.46 -18.93 -3.74
N ASP A 227 -22.09 -18.12 -2.75
CA ASP A 227 -22.58 -16.73 -2.62
C ASP A 227 -21.73 -15.73 -3.43
N GLY A 228 -20.50 -16.14 -3.76
CA GLY A 228 -19.51 -15.37 -4.49
C GLY A 228 -18.77 -14.34 -3.64
N TYR A 229 -17.90 -13.59 -4.30
CA TYR A 229 -17.06 -12.57 -3.69
C TYR A 229 -16.86 -11.38 -4.64
N LEU A 230 -16.38 -10.29 -4.05
CA LEU A 230 -15.75 -9.18 -4.74
C LEU A 230 -14.24 -9.27 -4.55
N PHE A 231 -13.50 -9.40 -5.65
CA PHE A 231 -12.04 -9.31 -5.69
C PHE A 231 -11.65 -8.03 -6.42
N SER A 232 -11.08 -7.06 -5.72
CA SER A 232 -10.70 -5.77 -6.30
C SER A 232 -9.19 -5.59 -6.34
N VAL A 233 -8.70 -5.05 -7.45
CA VAL A 233 -7.28 -4.77 -7.70
C VAL A 233 -7.10 -3.29 -8.01
N LYS A 234 -6.11 -2.68 -7.36
CA LYS A 234 -5.48 -1.42 -7.81
C LYS A 234 -4.05 -1.71 -8.23
N LEU A 235 -3.65 -1.27 -9.42
CA LEU A 235 -2.26 -1.18 -9.83
C LEU A 235 -1.85 0.28 -10.02
N SER A 236 -0.76 0.73 -9.39
CA SER A 236 -0.18 2.07 -9.62
C SER A 236 1.20 1.94 -10.24
N PHE A 237 1.31 2.34 -11.51
CA PHE A 237 2.58 2.37 -12.23
C PHE A 237 3.24 3.73 -12.00
N ASN A 238 4.36 3.71 -11.28
CA ASN A 238 4.97 4.93 -10.76
C ASN A 238 6.31 5.19 -11.45
N ARG A 239 6.51 6.42 -11.94
CA ARG A 239 7.76 6.87 -12.53
C ARG A 239 8.19 8.18 -11.91
N ARG A 240 9.43 8.21 -11.43
CA ARG A 240 10.04 9.43 -10.91
C ARG A 240 10.41 10.36 -12.06
N VAL A 241 9.98 11.62 -11.95
CA VAL A 241 10.34 12.72 -12.83
C VAL A 241 10.83 13.86 -11.94
N LEU A 242 12.15 14.08 -11.92
CA LEU A 242 12.81 14.97 -10.96
C LEU A 242 12.49 14.57 -9.50
N VAL A 243 11.83 15.47 -8.77
CA VAL A 243 11.42 15.27 -7.37
C VAL A 243 9.99 14.74 -7.23
N PHE A 244 9.23 14.70 -8.33
CA PHE A 244 7.85 14.24 -8.34
C PHE A 244 7.75 12.77 -8.76
N LEU A 245 6.75 12.08 -8.25
CA LEU A 245 6.34 10.77 -8.72
C LEU A 245 5.11 10.94 -9.60
N LYS A 246 5.23 10.63 -10.88
CA LYS A 246 4.05 10.50 -11.75
C LYS A 246 3.49 9.10 -11.59
N CYS A 247 2.22 8.99 -11.22
CA CYS A 247 1.54 7.73 -10.98
C CYS A 247 0.39 7.55 -11.98
N PHE A 248 0.32 6.38 -12.61
CA PHE A 248 -0.80 5.96 -13.43
C PHE A 248 -1.50 4.80 -12.73
N GLU A 249 -2.67 5.07 -12.16
CA GLU A 249 -3.44 4.11 -11.37
C GLU A 249 -4.51 3.46 -12.23
N LEU A 250 -4.66 2.15 -12.10
CA LEU A 250 -5.71 1.34 -12.71
C LEU A 250 -6.48 0.61 -11.62
N PHE A 251 -7.80 0.53 -11.78
CA PHE A 251 -8.72 -0.10 -10.84
C PHE A 251 -9.69 -1.01 -11.60
N GLN A 252 -9.80 -2.25 -11.15
CA GLN A 252 -10.76 -3.22 -11.66
C GLN A 252 -11.15 -4.16 -10.52
N SER A 253 -12.32 -4.75 -10.62
CA SER A 253 -12.81 -5.76 -9.70
C SER A 253 -13.50 -6.88 -10.46
N ILE A 254 -13.54 -8.06 -9.84
CA ILE A 254 -14.44 -9.16 -10.18
C ILE A 254 -15.55 -9.14 -9.13
N ASP A 255 -16.79 -8.95 -9.57
CA ASP A 255 -18.00 -8.98 -8.76
C ASP A 255 -18.87 -10.16 -9.19
N LYS A 256 -18.95 -11.21 -8.35
CA LYS A 256 -19.67 -12.46 -8.66
C LYS A 256 -19.33 -13.04 -10.06
N GLY A 257 -18.05 -13.02 -10.40
CA GLY A 257 -17.53 -13.49 -11.70
C GLY A 257 -17.63 -12.47 -12.85
N SER A 258 -18.27 -11.31 -12.65
CA SER A 258 -18.30 -10.23 -13.66
C SER A 258 -17.16 -9.25 -13.45
N LYS A 259 -16.36 -9.00 -14.49
CA LYS A 259 -15.28 -7.99 -14.45
C LYS A 259 -15.85 -6.61 -14.69
N GLY A 260 -15.44 -5.64 -13.88
CA GLY A 260 -15.83 -4.24 -14.03
C GLY A 260 -15.03 -3.31 -13.13
N CYS A 261 -15.45 -2.06 -13.04
CA CYS A 261 -14.82 -1.08 -12.15
C CYS A 261 -15.85 -0.14 -11.54
N LEU A 262 -15.55 0.34 -10.33
CA LEU A 262 -16.26 1.46 -9.70
C LEU A 262 -15.63 2.79 -10.10
N THR A 263 -16.44 3.76 -10.51
CA THR A 263 -15.99 5.15 -10.74
C THR A 263 -15.84 5.92 -9.42
N GLU A 264 -15.33 7.16 -9.48
CA GLU A 264 -15.26 8.03 -8.31
C GLU A 264 -16.62 8.34 -7.66
N LYS A 265 -17.72 8.15 -8.41
CA LYS A 265 -19.09 8.32 -7.93
C LYS A 265 -19.68 7.05 -7.32
N GLY A 266 -18.96 5.92 -7.37
CA GLY A 266 -19.46 4.61 -6.94
C GLY A 266 -20.35 3.91 -7.96
N GLU A 267 -20.35 4.36 -9.22
CA GLU A 267 -21.10 3.70 -10.29
C GLU A 267 -20.30 2.49 -10.81
N TRP A 268 -20.94 1.32 -10.86
CA TRP A 268 -20.35 0.11 -11.45
C TRP A 268 -20.44 0.14 -12.97
N ILE A 269 -19.32 -0.13 -13.65
CA ILE A 269 -19.25 -0.23 -15.10
C ILE A 269 -18.60 -1.54 -15.50
N GLU A 270 -19.36 -2.40 -16.17
CA GLU A 270 -18.92 -3.72 -16.62
C GLU A 270 -17.87 -3.66 -17.73
N LYS A 271 -16.96 -4.63 -17.75
CA LYS A 271 -15.92 -4.85 -18.77
C LYS A 271 -15.05 -3.63 -19.02
N ARG A 272 -14.79 -2.87 -17.96
CA ARG A 272 -13.98 -1.65 -17.98
C ARG A 272 -12.95 -1.65 -16.87
N VAL A 273 -11.95 -0.78 -17.05
CA VAL A 273 -10.95 -0.42 -16.04
C VAL A 273 -11.05 1.07 -15.79
N PHE A 274 -11.19 1.46 -14.52
CA PHE A 274 -11.12 2.86 -14.12
C PHE A 274 -9.65 3.28 -13.99
N TYR A 275 -9.29 4.47 -14.44
CA TYR A 275 -7.92 4.97 -14.34
C TYR A 275 -7.84 6.36 -13.70
N ARG A 276 -6.70 6.63 -13.06
CA ARG A 276 -6.32 7.96 -12.56
C ARG A 276 -4.86 8.29 -12.90
N GLU A 277 -4.64 9.52 -13.37
CA GLU A 277 -3.32 10.12 -13.46
C GLU A 277 -3.10 11.05 -12.28
N THR A 278 -2.05 10.79 -11.51
CA THR A 278 -1.71 11.60 -10.35
C THR A 278 -0.24 11.97 -10.30
N PHE A 279 0.06 13.03 -9.57
CA PHE A 279 1.42 13.44 -9.23
C PHE A 279 1.58 13.46 -7.73
N GLU A 280 2.66 12.89 -7.22
CA GLU A 280 2.93 12.83 -5.80
C GLU A 280 4.25 13.51 -5.47
N PHE A 281 4.24 14.28 -4.39
CA PHE A 281 5.41 14.85 -3.76
C PHE A 281 5.28 14.68 -2.25
N ARG A 282 6.03 13.72 -1.69
CA ARG A 282 5.92 13.32 -0.29
C ARG A 282 4.45 12.98 0.06
N LYS A 283 3.85 13.69 1.02
CA LYS A 283 2.47 13.50 1.46
C LYS A 283 1.44 14.21 0.58
N ILE A 284 1.86 15.04 -0.37
CA ILE A 284 0.96 15.75 -1.27
C ILE A 284 0.70 14.91 -2.52
N LYS A 285 -0.57 14.72 -2.86
CA LYS A 285 -1.02 14.06 -4.08
C LYS A 285 -1.95 14.96 -4.88
N TRP A 286 -1.62 15.18 -6.14
CA TRP A 286 -2.43 15.93 -7.08
C TRP A 286 -3.12 14.99 -8.07
N TYR A 287 -4.44 15.03 -8.12
CA TYR A 287 -5.28 14.30 -9.07
C TYR A 287 -5.46 15.13 -10.34
N LYS A 288 -4.81 14.70 -11.42
CA LYS A 288 -4.80 15.42 -12.68
C LYS A 288 -5.99 15.04 -13.57
N LYS A 289 -6.21 13.74 -13.75
CA LYS A 289 -7.21 13.21 -14.68
C LYS A 289 -7.72 11.87 -14.18
N ALA A 290 -8.98 11.57 -14.46
CA ALA A 290 -9.58 10.27 -14.25
C ALA A 290 -10.45 9.90 -15.46
N GLY A 291 -10.76 8.62 -15.62
CA GLY A 291 -11.67 8.14 -16.65
C GLY A 291 -11.78 6.63 -16.68
N VAL A 292 -12.33 6.10 -17.77
CA VAL A 292 -12.60 4.68 -17.94
C VAL A 292 -12.01 4.21 -19.26
N ILE A 293 -11.36 3.04 -19.27
CA ILE A 293 -10.77 2.43 -20.46
C ILE A 293 -11.68 1.28 -20.94
N PRO A 294 -12.19 1.32 -22.19
CA PRO A 294 -12.89 0.20 -22.82
C PRO A 294 -12.02 -1.04 -22.92
N GLU A 295 -12.62 -2.22 -22.74
CA GLU A 295 -12.08 -3.50 -23.23
C GLU A 295 -10.67 -3.86 -22.73
N LYS A 296 -10.18 -3.13 -21.73
CA LYS A 296 -8.94 -3.45 -21.02
C LYS A 296 -9.27 -4.34 -19.84
N THR A 297 -8.36 -5.27 -19.55
CA THR A 297 -8.37 -6.05 -18.31
C THR A 297 -7.04 -5.86 -17.60
N ILE A 298 -7.10 -5.84 -16.27
CA ILE A 298 -5.93 -5.93 -15.39
C ILE A 298 -6.06 -7.11 -14.42
N ILE A 299 -7.17 -7.86 -14.45
CA ILE A 299 -7.37 -9.08 -13.69
C ILE A 299 -7.65 -10.24 -14.66
N ASP A 300 -6.87 -11.30 -14.53
CA ASP A 300 -7.03 -12.57 -15.22
C ASP A 300 -7.42 -13.65 -14.19
N GLU A 301 -8.38 -14.51 -14.53
CA GLU A 301 -8.78 -15.69 -13.73
C GLU A 301 -8.36 -16.94 -14.50
#